data_AF-A0A373VZV2-F1
#
_entry.id   AF-A0A373VZV2-F1
#
_cell.length_a   1.000
_cell.length_b   1.000
_cell.length_c   1.000
_cell.angle_alpha   90.00
_cell.angle_beta   90.00
_cell.angle_gamma   90.00
#
_symmetry.space_group_name_H-M   'P 1'
#
loop_
_entity.id
_entity.type
_entity.pdbx_description
1 polymer ?
#
loop_
_entity_poly.entity_id
_entity_poly.type
_entity_poly.pdbx_seq_one_letter_code
_entity_poly.pdbx_strand_id
1 'polypeptide(L)' 'MINSEDKVDKLKEYVKRFWYREHRQAFWHNTHNLSTNCYYGYWSFEAGAIAKILKLDDYELKDMKYYPYDLVHYK' A
#
# COMPACT_ATOMS: atom_id res chain seq x y z
N MET A 1 -8.78 -23.63 2.32
CA MET A 1 -7.66 -23.28 1.42
C MET A 1 -7.92 -21.90 0.88
N ILE A 2 -7.08 -20.92 1.23
CA ILE A 2 -7.14 -19.56 0.66
C ILE A 2 -6.44 -19.64 -0.71
N ASN A 3 -7.19 -19.52 -1.80
CA ASN A 3 -6.65 -19.50 -3.17
C ASN A 3 -5.74 -18.27 -3.37
N SER A 4 -4.84 -18.31 -4.35
CA SER A 4 -3.92 -17.21 -4.66
C SER A 4 -4.64 -15.93 -5.12
N GLU A 5 -5.70 -16.03 -5.91
CA GLU A 5 -6.54 -14.88 -6.32
C GLU A 5 -7.14 -14.17 -5.10
N ASP A 6 -7.62 -14.93 -4.12
CA ASP A 6 -8.16 -14.40 -2.86
C ASP A 6 -7.11 -13.61 -2.03
N LYS A 7 -5.80 -13.85 -2.24
CA LYS A 7 -4.74 -13.09 -1.53
C LYS A 7 -4.54 -11.70 -2.12
N VAL A 8 -4.49 -11.61 -3.46
CA VAL A 8 -4.30 -10.33 -4.16
C VAL A 8 -5.51 -9.44 -3.95
N ASP A 9 -6.72 -10.00 -4.03
CA ASP A 9 -7.95 -9.27 -3.77
C ASP A 9 -8.04 -8.72 -2.35
N LYS A 10 -7.62 -9.50 -1.34
CA LYS A 10 -7.54 -9.01 0.05
C LYS A 10 -6.53 -7.89 0.20
N LEU A 11 -5.36 -8.01 -0.43
CA LEU A 11 -4.34 -6.97 -0.37
C LEU A 11 -4.84 -5.69 -1.07
N LYS A 12 -5.49 -5.83 -2.21
CA LYS A 12 -6.14 -4.73 -2.95
C LYS A 12 -7.22 -4.06 -2.11
N GLU A 13 -8.08 -4.84 -1.44
CA GLU A 13 -9.11 -4.28 -0.56
C GLU A 13 -8.47 -3.51 0.60
N TYR A 14 -7.46 -4.09 1.24
CA TYR A 14 -6.69 -3.47 2.31
C TYR A 14 -6.13 -2.11 1.89
N VAL A 15 -5.36 -2.06 0.78
CA VAL A 15 -4.73 -0.82 0.30
C VAL A 15 -5.80 0.22 -0.09
N LYS A 16 -6.88 -0.20 -0.75
CA LYS A 16 -7.91 0.72 -1.26
C LYS A 16 -8.78 1.33 -0.15
N ARG A 17 -9.21 0.52 0.82
CA ARG A 17 -10.27 0.89 1.77
C ARG A 17 -9.75 1.16 3.17
N PHE A 18 -8.73 0.44 3.60
CA PHE A 18 -8.34 0.37 5.00
C PHE A 18 -7.04 1.13 5.27
N TRP A 19 -6.04 0.99 4.41
CA TRP A 19 -4.69 1.48 4.70
C TRP A 19 -4.66 2.94 5.16
N TYR A 20 -5.23 3.88 4.40
CA TYR A 20 -5.22 5.29 4.81
C TYR A 20 -6.12 5.56 6.02
N ARG A 21 -7.32 4.99 6.03
CA ARG A 21 -8.37 5.27 7.04
C ARG A 21 -8.00 4.74 8.42
N GLU A 22 -7.48 3.52 8.49
CA GLU A 22 -7.12 2.86 9.74
C GLU A 22 -5.85 3.47 10.35
N HIS A 23 -4.98 4.08 9.53
CA HIS A 23 -3.81 4.82 9.97
C HIS A 23 -4.08 6.29 10.35
N ARG A 24 -5.33 6.67 10.64
CA ARG A 24 -5.68 8.04 11.06
C ARG A 24 -4.93 8.56 12.30
N GLN A 25 -4.40 7.65 13.12
CA GLN A 25 -3.60 7.97 14.31
C GLN A 25 -2.10 8.06 14.03
N ALA A 26 -1.65 7.71 12.83
CA ALA A 26 -0.25 7.79 12.47
C ALA A 26 0.19 9.26 12.38
N PHE A 27 1.40 9.55 12.85
CA PHE A 27 1.95 10.92 12.86
C PHE A 27 2.03 11.55 11.46
N TRP A 28 2.13 10.73 10.42
CA TRP A 28 2.21 11.18 9.02
C TRP A 28 0.82 11.41 8.39
N HIS A 29 -0.27 11.00 9.05
CA HIS A 29 -1.61 11.14 8.51
C HIS A 29 -1.98 12.63 8.36
N ASN A 30 -2.57 13.00 7.22
CA ASN A 30 -2.89 14.38 6.84
C ASN A 30 -1.68 15.35 6.79
N THR A 31 -0.44 14.86 6.73
CA THR A 31 0.75 15.74 6.60
C THR A 31 0.75 16.58 5.33
N HIS A 32 0.05 16.16 4.27
CA HIS A 32 -0.16 16.97 3.06
C HIS A 32 -0.93 18.28 3.31
N ASN A 33 -1.63 18.42 4.44
CA ASN A 33 -2.34 19.64 4.82
C ASN A 33 -1.48 20.57 5.70
N LEU A 34 -0.29 20.13 6.11
CA LEU A 34 0.62 20.94 6.90
C LEU A 34 1.44 21.86 5.99
N SER A 35 1.71 23.07 6.45
CA SER A 35 2.62 24.00 5.75
C SER A 35 4.09 23.61 5.89
N THR A 36 4.39 22.66 6.78
CA THR A 36 5.72 22.08 6.92
C THR A 36 5.98 21.08 5.79
N ASN A 37 7.21 21.06 5.25
CA ASN A 37 7.64 20.13 4.21
C ASN A 37 7.85 18.69 4.74
N CYS A 38 6.88 18.18 5.50
CA CYS A 38 6.91 16.87 6.15
C CYS A 38 6.15 15.80 5.36
N TYR A 39 5.55 16.14 4.22
CA TYR A 39 4.84 15.20 3.34
C TYR A 39 5.78 14.67 2.25
N TYR A 40 5.99 13.35 2.26
CA TYR A 40 6.84 12.63 1.30
C TYR A 40 6.05 11.60 0.47
N GLY A 41 4.72 11.77 0.41
CA GLY A 41 3.82 10.82 -0.21
C GLY A 41 3.21 9.83 0.78
N TYR A 42 2.26 9.04 0.28
CA TYR A 42 1.55 8.04 1.06
C TYR A 42 1.79 6.67 0.46
N TRP A 43 2.57 5.85 1.18
CA TRP A 43 3.07 4.59 0.68
C TRP A 43 2.85 3.48 1.69
N SER A 44 2.08 2.46 1.30
CA SER A 44 1.92 1.24 2.07
C SER A 44 3.12 0.32 1.85
N PHE A 45 4.20 0.59 2.56
CA PHE A 45 5.42 -0.24 2.51
C PHE A 45 5.16 -1.67 2.98
N GLU A 46 4.26 -1.84 3.95
CA GLU A 46 3.84 -3.15 4.43
C GLU A 46 3.11 -3.95 3.36
N ALA A 47 2.24 -3.33 2.56
CA ALA A 47 1.55 -4.02 1.47
C ALA A 47 2.55 -4.46 0.40
N GLY A 48 3.51 -3.59 0.05
CA GLY A 48 4.57 -3.93 -0.90
C GLY A 48 5.47 -5.07 -0.41
N ALA A 49 5.83 -5.06 0.88
CA ALA A 49 6.60 -6.13 1.49
C ALA A 49 5.84 -7.48 1.46
N ILE A 50 4.54 -7.48 1.78
CA ILE A 50 3.69 -8.67 1.72
C ILE A 50 3.67 -9.26 0.30
N ALA A 51 3.42 -8.43 -0.72
CA ALA A 51 3.40 -8.89 -2.11
C ALA A 51 4.75 -9.49 -2.54
N LYS A 52 5.87 -8.85 -2.19
CA LYS A 52 7.22 -9.31 -2.53
C LYS A 52 7.58 -10.63 -1.85
N ILE A 53 7.37 -10.74 -0.54
CA ILE A 53 7.71 -11.93 0.25
C ILE A 53 6.87 -13.13 -0.20
N LEU A 54 5.56 -12.91 -0.42
CA LEU A 54 4.63 -13.95 -0.82
C LEU A 54 4.65 -14.24 -2.33
N LYS A 55 5.44 -13.50 -3.12
CA LYS A 55 5.53 -13.60 -4.58
C LYS A 55 4.15 -13.56 -5.24
N LEU A 56 3.31 -12.61 -4.84
CA LEU A 56 1.99 -12.43 -5.40
C LEU A 56 2.08 -11.81 -6.81
N ASP A 57 1.16 -12.18 -7.70
CA ASP A 57 0.94 -11.44 -8.94
C ASP A 57 0.14 -10.17 -8.60
N ASP A 58 0.86 -9.08 -8.35
CA ASP A 58 0.34 -7.81 -7.89
C ASP A 58 0.15 -6.79 -9.01
N TYR A 59 0.15 -7.23 -10.28
CA TYR A 59 0.02 -6.35 -11.44
C TYR A 59 -1.20 -5.43 -11.35
N GLU A 60 -2.33 -5.94 -10.85
CA GLU A 60 -3.56 -5.16 -10.69
C GLU A 60 -3.45 -4.01 -9.67
N LEU A 61 -2.42 -4.02 -8.81
CA LEU A 61 -2.20 -2.99 -7.79
C LEU A 61 -1.31 -1.85 -8.32
N LYS A 62 -0.76 -1.96 -9.54
CA LYS A 62 0.21 -1.02 -10.11
C LYS A 62 -0.21 0.45 -10.02
N ASP A 63 -1.46 0.75 -10.36
CA ASP A 63 -1.97 2.13 -10.40
C ASP A 63 -2.71 2.54 -9.11
N MET A 64 -2.60 1.74 -8.04
CA MET A 64 -3.26 2.04 -6.78
C MET A 64 -2.51 3.13 -6.01
N LYS A 65 -3.26 4.16 -5.61
CA LYS A 65 -2.76 5.39 -4.96
C LYS A 65 -1.72 5.19 -3.84
N TYR A 66 -1.87 4.15 -3.02
CA TYR A 66 -1.01 3.92 -1.86
C TYR A 66 -0.07 2.71 -2.03
N TYR A 67 -0.12 2.02 -3.18
CA TYR A 67 0.68 0.83 -3.41
C TYR A 67 2.04 1.20 -4.04
N PRO A 68 3.18 0.85 -3.43
CA PRO A 68 4.49 1.24 -3.94
C PRO A 68 5.00 0.26 -5.00
N TYR A 69 4.29 0.11 -6.13
CA TYR A 69 4.59 -0.90 -7.16
C TYR A 69 6.04 -0.85 -7.66
N ASP A 70 6.53 0.33 -8.04
CA ASP A 70 7.89 0.47 -8.57
C ASP A 70 8.96 0.07 -7.55
N LEU A 71 8.72 0.34 -6.25
CA LEU A 71 9.62 -0.08 -5.17
C LEU A 71 9.61 -1.61 -4.97
N VAL A 72 8.43 -2.23 -5.10
CA VAL A 72 8.29 -3.69 -5.05
C VAL A 72 9.04 -4.36 -6.19
N HIS A 73 9.03 -3.76 -7.39
CA HIS A 73 9.65 -4.34 -8.58
C HIS A 73 11.10 -3.85 -8.84
N TYR A 74 11.65 -3.01 -7.95
CA TYR A 74 13.04 -2.56 -8.00
C TYR A 74 14.04 -3.73 -7.85
N LYS A 75 15.16 -3.64 -8.59
CA LYS A 75 16.26 -4.62 -8.66
C LYS A 75 17.59 -3.98 -8.28
#